data_AF-A0A316LBI6-F1
#
_entry.id   AF-A0A316LBI6-F1
#
_cell.length_a   1.000
_cell.length_b   1.000
_cell.length_c   1.000
_cell.angle_alpha   90.00
_cell.angle_beta   90.00
_cell.angle_gamma   90.00
#
_symmetry.space_group_name_H-M   'P 1'
#
loop_
_entity.id
_entity.type
_entity.pdbx_description
1 polymer ?
#
loop_
_entity_poly.entity_id
_entity_poly.type
_entity_poly.pdbx_seq_one_letter_code
_entity_poly.pdbx_strand_id
1 'polypeptide(L)'
;MKKIILCVLAAAVLLTSVAVISHLGGADQSQGQSPGAPQTPTAREPGNLPLILIDTNGSRIYKETTTWGEVSVVDQANGQNTPAAQPQLTTLATVKYRGNSSYYIFDKRQYRIKLFQSETKSRKYGLLGMGEHSEWVLYGPFLDRSLVRNKLVYDLSRELMDWAPDTRYCEVYVNGEYQGIYLAVEPVTNGAARLDLYEFGLLSGETAYLLRRERVGTEENAISSYGTVMGKTDNELSISYPTKSKLSNAQVKWIERDISAFEETLYGDGFADPEKGYAAYIDVDSFVEYYLINELAMIPDASHLSTYLYKNIGGKLKMAVWDFNNGFDNYPWTDYTTDRFFVEDGNWFDRLLQDRAFVDQVVARYRELRREQWSDERILGLIDGYVEQLGDAVDRNFAVWGYTFEENLLSKDQAGNSRDPKSFEEAIAMLKDCILARTAFLDENIEQLYTHCIN
;
A
#
# COMPACT_ATOMS: atom_id res chain seq x y z
N MET A 1 30.70 -6.09 -29.20
CA MET A 1 29.42 -5.58 -29.71
C MET A 1 28.59 -5.12 -28.52
N LYS A 2 28.59 -3.82 -28.26
CA LYS A 2 27.81 -3.15 -27.22
C LYS A 2 26.55 -2.59 -27.88
N LYS A 3 25.37 -2.76 -27.30
CA LYS A 3 24.23 -1.88 -27.57
C LYS A 3 23.65 -1.40 -26.25
N ILE A 4 23.59 -0.07 -26.20
CA ILE A 4 23.22 0.81 -25.11
C ILE A 4 21.71 1.03 -25.17
N ILE A 5 21.08 1.02 -23.99
CA ILE A 5 19.70 1.42 -23.72
C ILE A 5 19.60 2.93 -23.91
N LEU A 6 18.56 3.40 -24.61
CA LEU A 6 18.21 4.82 -24.66
C LEU A 6 16.71 4.99 -24.36
N CYS A 7 16.43 5.64 -23.24
CA CYS A 7 15.14 6.23 -22.91
C CYS A 7 14.81 7.38 -23.87
N VAL A 8 13.53 7.58 -24.20
CA VAL A 8 13.05 8.82 -24.82
C VAL A 8 11.83 9.33 -24.05
N LEU A 9 11.98 10.55 -23.53
CA LEU A 9 10.97 11.40 -22.91
C LEU A 9 11.14 12.74 -23.63
N ALA A 10 10.16 13.19 -24.43
CA ALA A 10 9.95 14.61 -24.81
C ALA A 10 8.86 14.79 -25.89
N ALA A 11 7.88 15.65 -25.62
CA ALA A 11 7.40 16.75 -26.48
C ALA A 11 6.20 17.42 -25.75
N ALA A 12 6.32 18.59 -25.13
CA ALA A 12 6.50 19.95 -25.68
C ALA A 12 5.22 20.56 -26.28
N VAL A 13 4.76 21.61 -25.60
CA VAL A 13 3.65 22.53 -25.86
C VAL A 13 3.91 23.39 -27.10
N LEU A 14 2.85 23.67 -27.88
CA LEU A 14 2.83 24.78 -28.84
C LEU A 14 1.46 25.47 -28.83
N LEU A 15 1.45 26.68 -28.28
CA LEU A 15 0.39 27.69 -28.41
C LEU A 15 0.48 28.33 -29.81
N THR A 16 -0.63 28.39 -30.53
CA THR A 16 -0.83 29.38 -31.60
C THR A 16 -2.21 30.02 -31.49
N SER A 17 -2.17 31.32 -31.28
CA SER A 17 -3.28 32.27 -31.34
C SER A 17 -3.73 32.50 -32.78
N VAL A 18 -5.05 32.44 -33.04
CA VAL A 18 -5.66 33.06 -34.21
C VAL A 18 -6.87 33.87 -33.77
N ALA A 19 -6.78 35.18 -33.96
CA ALA A 19 -7.89 36.12 -33.85
C ALA A 19 -8.55 36.29 -35.23
N VAL A 20 -9.88 36.26 -35.28
CA VAL A 20 -10.66 36.80 -36.41
C VAL A 20 -11.82 37.62 -35.84
N ILE A 21 -11.96 38.84 -36.37
CA ILE A 21 -12.94 39.86 -36.00
C ILE A 21 -14.12 39.85 -37.00
N SER A 22 -15.33 39.75 -36.45
CA SER A 22 -16.68 40.25 -36.84
C SER A 22 -17.14 40.35 -38.31
N HIS A 23 -18.38 39.89 -38.58
CA HIS A 23 -19.50 40.80 -38.88
C HIS A 23 -20.92 40.19 -38.72
N LEU A 24 -21.75 40.99 -38.05
CA LEU A 24 -23.23 41.11 -37.90
C LEU A 24 -24.20 40.32 -38.80
N GLY A 25 -25.32 39.89 -38.19
CA GLY A 25 -26.63 39.86 -38.84
C GLY A 25 -27.72 39.04 -38.13
N GLY A 26 -28.74 39.72 -37.60
CA GLY A 26 -30.14 39.22 -37.58
C GLY A 26 -30.63 38.51 -36.31
N ALA A 27 -31.51 39.18 -35.57
CA ALA A 27 -32.21 38.66 -34.40
C ALA A 27 -33.35 37.71 -34.79
N ASP A 28 -33.58 36.66 -33.99
CA ASP A 28 -34.94 36.23 -33.65
C ASP A 28 -34.96 35.64 -32.24
N GLN A 29 -35.93 36.08 -31.43
CA GLN A 29 -36.05 35.75 -30.02
C GLN A 29 -36.89 34.48 -29.85
N SER A 30 -36.29 33.44 -29.28
CA SER A 30 -37.05 32.41 -28.56
C SER A 30 -36.32 32.10 -27.26
N GLN A 31 -36.99 32.35 -26.13
CA GLN A 31 -36.47 32.06 -24.80
C GLN A 31 -36.45 30.54 -24.57
N GLY A 32 -35.31 29.92 -24.84
CA GLY A 32 -34.94 28.63 -24.27
C GLY A 32 -34.17 28.87 -22.97
N GLN A 33 -34.65 28.32 -21.85
CA GLN A 33 -33.89 28.24 -20.61
C GLN A 33 -32.52 27.62 -20.89
N SER A 34 -31.44 28.33 -20.58
CA SER A 34 -30.11 27.72 -20.53
C SER A 34 -30.13 26.57 -19.52
N PRO A 35 -29.50 25.41 -19.83
CA PRO A 35 -29.25 24.41 -18.80
C PRO A 35 -28.39 25.09 -17.74
N GLY A 36 -28.85 25.09 -16.49
CA GLY A 36 -28.08 25.61 -15.37
C GLY A 36 -26.73 24.91 -15.31
N ALA A 37 -25.70 25.65 -14.87
CA ALA A 37 -24.43 25.05 -14.48
C ALA A 37 -24.70 23.82 -13.58
N PRO A 38 -23.94 22.72 -13.71
CA PRO A 38 -24.11 21.56 -12.85
C PRO A 38 -24.03 22.06 -11.40
N GLN A 39 -25.13 21.92 -10.67
CA GLN A 39 -25.13 22.17 -9.25
C GLN A 39 -24.14 21.16 -8.65
N THR A 40 -23.14 21.66 -7.93
CA THR A 40 -22.29 20.85 -7.08
C THR A 40 -23.22 19.97 -6.24
N PRO A 41 -23.12 18.63 -6.30
CA PRO A 41 -23.93 17.78 -5.44
C PRO A 41 -23.69 18.23 -4.01
N THR A 42 -24.72 18.78 -3.37
CA THR A 42 -24.65 19.09 -1.95
C THR A 42 -24.54 17.74 -1.25
N ALA A 43 -23.41 17.52 -0.58
CA ALA A 43 -23.19 16.31 0.21
C ALA A 43 -24.42 16.07 1.10
N ARG A 44 -25.01 14.87 1.00
CA ARG A 44 -26.01 14.43 1.96
C ARG A 44 -25.29 14.27 3.30
N GLU A 45 -25.37 15.29 4.13
CA GLU A 45 -24.91 15.29 5.52
C GLU A 45 -26.04 14.80 6.44
N PRO A 46 -25.77 13.98 7.46
CA PRO A 46 -24.45 13.57 7.97
C PRO A 46 -23.91 12.24 7.42
N GLY A 47 -22.58 12.04 7.50
CA GLY A 47 -21.89 10.80 7.14
C GLY A 47 -21.60 9.87 8.34
N ASN A 48 -21.67 8.56 8.12
CA ASN A 48 -21.44 7.51 9.13
C ASN A 48 -19.95 7.27 9.45
N LEU A 49 -19.04 7.60 8.54
CA LEU A 49 -17.60 7.43 8.73
C LEU A 49 -16.97 8.62 9.49
N PRO A 50 -15.88 8.39 10.26
CA PRO A 50 -15.10 9.49 10.83
C PRO A 50 -14.55 10.43 9.75
N LEU A 51 -14.41 11.71 10.07
CA LEU A 51 -13.80 12.71 9.18
C LEU A 51 -12.39 13.07 9.60
N ILE A 52 -11.52 13.22 8.61
CA ILE A 52 -10.21 13.85 8.75
C ILE A 52 -10.23 15.15 7.95
N LEU A 53 -10.18 16.28 8.65
CA LEU A 53 -10.17 17.61 8.06
C LEU A 53 -8.72 18.12 8.04
N ILE A 54 -8.23 18.48 6.85
CA ILE A 54 -6.89 19.01 6.64
C ILE A 54 -7.03 20.48 6.21
N ASP A 55 -6.45 21.39 6.98
CA ASP A 55 -6.39 22.81 6.62
C ASP A 55 -4.92 23.25 6.46
N THR A 56 -4.53 23.57 5.23
CA THR A 56 -3.20 24.09 4.90
C THR A 56 -3.18 25.61 4.72
N ASN A 57 -4.27 26.30 5.10
CA ASN A 57 -4.51 27.72 4.86
C ASN A 57 -4.34 28.09 3.38
N GLY A 58 -4.82 27.24 2.48
CA GLY A 58 -4.67 27.41 1.03
C GLY A 58 -3.28 27.10 0.48
N SER A 59 -2.32 26.68 1.32
CA SER A 59 -0.99 26.30 0.85
C SER A 59 -1.05 25.02 0.02
N ARG A 60 -0.39 25.04 -1.14
CA ARG A 60 -0.27 23.85 -2.00
C ARG A 60 0.51 22.74 -1.28
N ILE A 61 -0.03 21.53 -1.33
CA ILE A 61 0.64 20.32 -0.86
C ILE A 61 1.54 19.79 -1.98
N TYR A 62 2.72 19.30 -1.62
CA TYR A 62 3.67 18.67 -2.54
C TYR A 62 4.12 17.31 -1.99
N LYS A 63 4.72 16.49 -2.85
CA LYS A 63 5.34 15.21 -2.45
C LYS A 63 6.67 15.42 -1.74
N GLU A 64 7.55 16.25 -2.30
CA GLU A 64 8.93 16.41 -1.82
C GLU A 64 9.03 17.33 -0.59
N THR A 65 8.27 18.43 -0.59
CA THR A 65 8.33 19.44 0.47
C THR A 65 7.26 19.24 1.53
N THR A 66 7.59 19.64 2.76
CA THR A 66 6.67 19.58 3.90
C THR A 66 5.72 20.77 3.85
N THR A 67 4.41 20.53 3.85
CA THR A 67 3.40 21.58 4.00
C THR A 67 2.86 21.54 5.43
N TRP A 68 2.97 22.64 6.16
CA TRP A 68 2.37 22.79 7.48
C TRP A 68 0.89 23.12 7.36
N GLY A 69 0.12 22.65 8.33
CA GLY A 69 -1.30 22.89 8.44
C GLY A 69 -1.86 22.38 9.76
N GLU A 70 -3.18 22.30 9.83
CA GLU A 70 -3.91 21.73 10.93
C GLU A 70 -4.64 20.48 10.47
N VAL A 71 -4.66 19.45 11.32
CA VAL A 71 -5.48 18.26 11.13
C VAL A 71 -6.49 18.19 12.27
N SER A 72 -7.76 18.07 11.90
CA SER A 72 -8.87 17.84 12.82
C SER A 72 -9.50 16.47 12.60
N VAL A 73 -9.87 15.79 13.68
CA VAL A 73 -10.53 14.48 13.69
C VAL A 73 -11.93 14.64 14.23
N VAL A 74 -12.93 14.16 13.48
CA VAL A 74 -14.35 14.17 13.86
C VAL A 74 -14.90 12.75 13.82
N ASP A 75 -15.34 12.23 14.95
CA ASP A 75 -15.84 10.85 15.11
C ASP A 75 -16.95 10.75 16.19
N GLN A 76 -18.11 11.35 15.92
CA GLN A 76 -19.20 11.47 16.88
C GLN A 76 -19.77 10.09 17.23
N ALA A 77 -20.00 9.84 18.53
CA ALA A 77 -20.49 8.55 19.02
C ALA A 77 -21.87 8.14 18.46
N ASN A 78 -22.65 9.08 17.94
CA ASN A 78 -23.94 8.83 17.30
C ASN A 78 -23.84 8.56 15.78
N GLY A 79 -22.62 8.53 15.22
CA GLY A 79 -22.38 8.32 13.79
C GLY A 79 -22.85 9.46 12.89
N GLN A 80 -23.13 10.65 13.44
CA GLN A 80 -23.52 11.82 12.66
C GLN A 80 -22.35 12.78 12.51
N ASN A 81 -21.38 12.38 11.67
CA ASN A 81 -20.21 13.18 11.42
C ASN A 81 -20.50 14.24 10.37
N THR A 82 -20.09 15.49 10.65
CA THR A 82 -20.18 16.61 9.72
C THR A 82 -18.94 17.49 9.85
N PRO A 83 -18.48 18.20 8.80
CA PRO A 83 -17.34 19.11 8.91
C PRO A 83 -17.53 20.26 9.91
N ALA A 84 -18.78 20.60 10.26
CA ALA A 84 -19.12 21.63 11.22
C ALA A 84 -19.16 21.12 12.68
N ALA A 85 -19.10 19.80 12.89
CA ALA A 85 -19.12 19.22 14.22
C ALA A 85 -17.82 19.50 14.98
N GLN A 86 -17.89 19.54 16.31
CA GLN A 86 -16.72 19.77 17.14
C GLN A 86 -15.76 18.57 17.06
N PRO A 87 -14.49 18.77 16.67
CA PRO A 87 -13.52 17.69 16.58
C PRO A 87 -13.06 17.19 17.96
N GLN A 88 -12.74 15.89 18.06
CA GLN A 88 -12.09 15.32 19.25
C GLN A 88 -10.64 15.76 19.38
N LEU A 89 -9.99 15.99 18.24
CA LEU A 89 -8.63 16.46 18.16
C LEU A 89 -8.53 17.49 17.07
N THR A 90 -7.91 18.61 17.39
CA THR A 90 -7.35 19.55 16.44
C THR A 90 -5.88 19.73 16.79
N THR A 91 -4.99 19.56 15.82
CA THR A 91 -3.55 19.59 16.08
C THR A 91 -2.76 20.13 14.90
N LEU A 92 -1.67 20.83 15.20
CA LEU A 92 -0.65 21.17 14.21
C LEU A 92 -0.16 19.88 13.54
N ALA A 93 -0.02 19.91 12.23
CA ALA A 93 0.41 18.78 11.43
C ALA A 93 1.26 19.21 10.24
N THR A 94 2.05 18.27 9.74
CA THR A 94 2.62 18.36 8.40
C THR A 94 1.91 17.39 7.48
N VAL A 95 1.66 17.81 6.24
CA VAL A 95 1.01 17.03 5.20
C VAL A 95 1.89 17.00 3.96
N LYS A 96 2.01 15.81 3.37
CA LYS A 96 2.66 15.62 2.07
C LYS A 96 1.82 14.73 1.19
N TYR A 97 1.92 14.91 -0.12
CA TYR A 97 1.51 13.86 -1.04
C TYR A 97 2.45 12.67 -0.92
N ARG A 98 1.93 11.47 -1.17
CA ARG A 98 2.72 10.24 -1.17
C ARG A 98 2.38 9.35 -2.37
N GLY A 99 3.14 8.26 -2.49
CA GLY A 99 3.05 7.33 -3.61
C GLY A 99 4.10 7.62 -4.68
N ASN A 100 4.35 6.62 -5.51
CA ASN A 100 5.22 6.78 -6.68
C ASN A 100 4.37 6.95 -7.93
N SER A 101 4.01 5.85 -8.60
CA SER A 101 3.17 5.88 -9.79
C SER A 101 1.81 6.54 -9.55
N SER A 102 1.17 6.23 -8.40
CA SER A 102 -0.13 6.83 -8.03
C SER A 102 -0.10 8.35 -7.93
N TYR A 103 1.03 8.94 -7.53
CA TYR A 103 1.19 10.39 -7.48
C TYR A 103 1.24 11.02 -8.88
N TYR A 104 1.77 10.33 -9.88
CA TYR A 104 1.89 10.91 -11.23
C TYR A 104 0.67 10.62 -12.10
N ILE A 105 -0.10 9.56 -11.80
CA ILE A 105 -1.14 9.04 -12.68
C ILE A 105 -2.55 9.33 -12.14
N PHE A 106 -2.75 9.37 -10.82
CA PHE A 106 -4.10 9.43 -10.25
C PHE A 106 -4.48 10.82 -9.76
N ASP A 107 -5.71 11.22 -10.07
CA ASP A 107 -6.26 12.52 -9.67
C ASP A 107 -6.50 12.60 -8.16
N LYS A 108 -7.08 11.54 -7.59
CA LYS A 108 -7.27 11.43 -6.13
C LYS A 108 -5.93 11.20 -5.44
N ARG A 109 -5.53 12.19 -4.65
CA ARG A 109 -4.22 12.21 -4.01
C ARG A 109 -4.19 11.40 -2.73
N GLN A 110 -3.06 10.76 -2.45
CA GLN A 110 -2.80 10.11 -1.17
C GLN A 110 -1.98 11.04 -0.29
N TYR A 111 -2.26 11.02 1.02
CA TYR A 111 -1.59 11.89 1.98
C TYR A 111 -0.77 11.10 2.98
N ARG A 112 0.34 11.67 3.40
CA ARG A 112 1.04 11.30 4.63
C ARG A 112 0.92 12.49 5.58
N ILE A 113 0.39 12.23 6.77
CA ILE A 113 0.23 13.23 7.82
C ILE A 113 1.13 12.90 9.00
N LYS A 114 1.72 13.94 9.61
CA LYS A 114 2.46 13.82 10.86
C LYS A 114 1.99 14.87 11.85
N LEU A 115 1.66 14.46 13.07
CA LEU A 115 1.03 15.27 14.10
C LEU A 115 2.08 15.87 15.04
N PHE A 116 1.84 17.10 15.49
CA PHE A 116 2.78 17.89 16.28
C PHE A 116 2.09 18.60 17.44
N GLN A 117 2.76 18.64 18.60
CA GLN A 117 2.41 19.50 19.73
C GLN A 117 2.95 20.92 19.52
N SER A 118 4.11 21.01 18.86
CA SER A 118 4.77 22.23 18.39
C SER A 118 5.65 21.87 17.19
N GLU A 119 6.17 22.85 16.44
CA GLU A 119 6.97 22.60 15.24
C GLU A 119 8.18 21.67 15.45
N THR A 120 8.67 21.55 16.68
CA THR A 120 9.83 20.73 17.05
C THR A 120 9.48 19.44 17.80
N LYS A 121 8.21 19.25 18.19
CA LYS A 121 7.78 18.13 19.03
C LYS A 121 6.59 17.40 18.42
N SER A 122 6.81 16.16 18.03
CA SER A 122 5.74 15.30 17.53
C SER A 122 4.68 15.02 18.61
N ARG A 123 3.45 14.81 18.16
CA ARG A 123 2.33 14.39 18.98
C ARG A 123 1.99 12.94 18.64
N LYS A 124 2.02 12.04 19.62
CA LYS A 124 1.40 10.73 19.48
C LYS A 124 -0.10 10.85 19.76
N TYR A 125 -0.91 10.20 18.94
CA TYR A 125 -2.36 10.16 19.10
C TYR A 125 -2.90 8.86 18.49
N GLY A 126 -3.88 8.22 19.12
CA GLY A 126 -4.56 7.05 18.58
C GLY A 126 -5.59 7.44 17.53
N LEU A 127 -5.17 7.56 16.27
CA LEU A 127 -6.04 8.01 15.19
C LEU A 127 -7.16 6.99 14.95
N LEU A 128 -8.42 7.42 15.12
CA LEU A 128 -9.61 6.58 14.90
C LEU A 128 -9.59 5.26 15.70
N GLY A 129 -9.04 5.32 16.93
CA GLY A 129 -8.93 4.17 17.82
C GLY A 129 -7.81 3.19 17.48
N MET A 130 -6.94 3.49 16.51
CA MET A 130 -5.70 2.74 16.28
C MET A 130 -4.63 3.08 17.35
N GLY A 131 -3.56 2.30 17.39
CA GLY A 131 -2.48 2.48 18.37
C GLY A 131 -1.76 3.82 18.24
N GLU A 132 -1.37 4.44 19.35
CA GLU A 132 -0.84 5.80 19.33
C GLU A 132 0.44 5.94 18.50
N HIS A 133 0.41 6.85 17.53
CA HIS A 133 1.57 7.22 16.75
C HIS A 133 1.48 8.67 16.29
N SER A 134 2.60 9.22 15.81
CA SER A 134 2.63 10.59 15.29
C SER A 134 2.45 10.69 13.79
N GLU A 135 2.52 9.58 13.06
CA GLU A 135 2.49 9.55 11.60
C GLU A 135 1.48 8.54 11.09
N TRP A 136 0.72 8.96 10.08
CA TRP A 136 -0.38 8.22 9.50
C TRP A 136 -0.40 8.42 7.98
N VAL A 137 -0.95 7.45 7.28
CA VAL A 137 -1.20 7.51 5.85
C VAL A 137 -2.69 7.62 5.63
N LEU A 138 -3.12 8.50 4.73
CA LEU A 138 -4.47 8.51 4.18
C LEU A 138 -4.36 7.99 2.75
N TYR A 139 -4.67 6.70 2.59
CA TYR A 139 -4.73 6.03 1.29
C TYR A 139 -6.08 6.36 0.61
N GLY A 140 -6.03 7.08 -0.50
CA GLY A 140 -7.19 7.36 -1.33
C GLY A 140 -7.33 6.28 -2.42
N PRO A 141 -8.23 5.29 -2.28
CA PRO A 141 -8.48 4.33 -3.35
C PRO A 141 -9.00 5.08 -4.58
N PHE A 142 -8.21 5.07 -5.64
CA PHE A 142 -8.54 5.64 -6.95
C PHE A 142 -8.76 4.53 -7.97
N LEU A 143 -7.72 3.70 -8.16
CA LEU A 143 -7.79 2.54 -9.03
C LEU A 143 -8.71 1.44 -8.47
N ASP A 144 -8.64 1.24 -7.15
CA ASP A 144 -9.50 0.30 -6.44
C ASP A 144 -10.92 0.85 -6.30
N ARG A 145 -11.76 0.59 -7.32
CA ARG A 145 -13.17 0.98 -7.34
C ARG A 145 -14.04 0.14 -6.39
N SER A 146 -13.51 -0.91 -5.77
CA SER A 146 -14.23 -1.62 -4.69
C SER A 146 -13.98 -0.99 -3.33
N LEU A 147 -12.99 -0.10 -3.18
CA LEU A 147 -12.64 0.59 -1.93
C LEU A 147 -12.19 -0.33 -0.76
N VAL A 148 -12.14 -1.65 -0.96
CA VAL A 148 -11.97 -2.64 0.10
C VAL A 148 -10.73 -3.52 -0.05
N ARG A 149 -10.00 -3.50 -1.18
CA ARG A 149 -8.89 -4.44 -1.42
C ARG A 149 -7.79 -4.32 -0.38
N ASN A 150 -7.29 -3.11 -0.16
CA ASN A 150 -6.27 -2.87 0.86
C ASN A 150 -6.77 -3.20 2.27
N LYS A 151 -8.04 -2.87 2.58
CA LYS A 151 -8.63 -3.16 3.90
C LYS A 151 -8.63 -4.66 4.17
N LEU A 152 -9.09 -5.45 3.20
CA LEU A 152 -9.14 -6.90 3.30
C LEU A 152 -7.76 -7.47 3.57
N VAL A 153 -6.77 -7.13 2.76
CA VAL A 153 -5.44 -7.76 2.89
C VAL A 153 -4.75 -7.33 4.18
N TYR A 154 -4.86 -6.07 4.60
CA TYR A 154 -4.29 -5.64 5.88
C TYR A 154 -4.94 -6.32 7.08
N ASP A 155 -6.26 -6.48 7.08
CA ASP A 155 -6.96 -7.19 8.16
C ASP A 155 -6.55 -8.66 8.23
N LEU A 156 -6.52 -9.36 7.09
CA LEU A 156 -6.04 -10.75 7.03
C LEU A 156 -4.58 -10.85 7.49
N SER A 157 -3.74 -9.87 7.13
CA SER A 157 -2.33 -9.85 7.57
C SER A 157 -2.20 -9.68 9.08
N ARG A 158 -3.07 -8.88 9.70
CA ARG A 158 -3.07 -8.66 11.16
C ARG A 158 -3.52 -9.87 11.96
N GLU A 159 -4.26 -10.80 11.36
CA GLU A 159 -4.62 -12.07 11.99
C GLU A 159 -3.46 -13.06 12.01
N LEU A 160 -2.46 -12.87 11.16
CA LEU A 160 -1.37 -13.84 10.96
C LEU A 160 -0.04 -13.34 11.51
N MET A 161 0.39 -12.17 11.04
CA MET A 161 1.72 -11.67 11.27
C MET A 161 1.86 -11.02 12.64
N ASP A 162 3.04 -11.12 13.24
CA ASP A 162 3.40 -10.41 14.47
C ASP A 162 3.06 -8.92 14.43
N TRP A 163 3.30 -8.30 13.27
CA TRP A 163 2.87 -6.95 13.00
C TRP A 163 2.47 -6.78 11.53
N ALA A 164 1.31 -6.19 11.31
CA ALA A 164 0.86 -5.68 10.02
C ALA A 164 0.12 -4.35 10.23
N PRO A 165 0.03 -3.49 9.21
CA PRO A 165 -0.67 -2.21 9.31
C PRO A 165 -2.11 -2.35 9.82
N ASP A 166 -2.47 -1.60 10.88
CA ASP A 166 -3.88 -1.38 11.21
C ASP A 166 -4.49 -0.30 10.31
N THR A 167 -5.80 -0.40 10.07
CA THR A 167 -6.51 0.51 9.17
C THR A 167 -7.93 0.86 9.61
N ARG A 168 -8.36 2.09 9.31
CA ARG A 168 -9.73 2.59 9.58
C ARG A 168 -10.24 3.39 8.38
N TYR A 169 -11.50 3.18 8.01
CA TYR A 169 -12.15 4.03 7.02
C TYR A 169 -12.39 5.43 7.57
N CYS A 170 -12.23 6.43 6.71
CA CYS A 170 -12.59 7.81 6.99
C CYS A 170 -12.97 8.56 5.71
N GLU A 171 -13.64 9.68 5.87
CA GLU A 171 -13.84 10.66 4.81
C GLU A 171 -12.87 11.84 5.01
N VAL A 172 -12.28 12.35 3.92
CA VAL A 172 -11.25 13.40 4.00
C VAL A 172 -11.76 14.70 3.39
N TYR A 173 -11.48 15.81 4.06
CA TYR A 173 -11.64 17.16 3.53
C TYR A 173 -10.29 17.86 3.52
N VAL A 174 -9.98 18.59 2.44
CA VAL A 174 -8.77 19.41 2.33
C VAL A 174 -9.18 20.84 2.01
N ASN A 175 -8.83 21.79 2.88
CA ASN A 175 -9.21 23.20 2.76
C ASN A 175 -10.73 23.40 2.54
N GLY A 176 -11.54 22.58 3.22
CA GLY A 176 -13.01 22.59 3.12
C GLY A 176 -13.58 21.81 1.92
N GLU A 177 -12.75 21.32 1.00
CA GLU A 177 -13.21 20.52 -0.14
C GLU A 177 -13.21 19.03 0.17
N TYR A 178 -14.35 18.38 -0.05
CA TYR A 178 -14.50 16.94 0.12
C TYR A 178 -13.65 16.16 -0.89
N GLN A 179 -12.87 15.20 -0.40
CA GLN A 179 -11.95 14.38 -1.20
C GLN A 179 -12.41 12.91 -1.35
N GLY A 180 -13.52 12.51 -0.74
CA GLY A 180 -14.00 11.12 -0.81
C GLY A 180 -13.62 10.25 0.39
N ILE A 181 -13.86 8.95 0.23
CA ILE A 181 -13.44 7.90 1.18
C ILE A 181 -11.93 7.68 1.10
N TYR A 182 -11.30 7.54 2.25
CA TYR A 182 -9.92 7.14 2.44
C TYR A 182 -9.83 5.98 3.42
N LEU A 183 -8.72 5.26 3.35
CA LEU A 183 -8.28 4.35 4.39
C LEU A 183 -7.14 5.02 5.16
N ALA A 184 -7.36 5.31 6.45
CA ALA A 184 -6.29 5.68 7.37
C ALA A 184 -5.47 4.42 7.66
N VAL A 185 -4.16 4.45 7.39
CA VAL A 185 -3.26 3.29 7.46
C VAL A 185 -2.08 3.61 8.37
N GLU A 186 -1.70 2.63 9.20
CA GLU A 186 -0.45 2.63 9.94
C GLU A 186 0.75 2.41 9.00
N PRO A 187 1.64 3.39 8.78
CA PRO A 187 2.82 3.16 7.95
C PRO A 187 3.79 2.18 8.62
N VAL A 188 4.52 1.40 7.81
CA VAL A 188 5.61 0.53 8.28
C VAL A 188 6.75 1.40 8.81
N THR A 189 6.73 1.66 10.11
CA THR A 189 7.68 2.53 10.83
C THR A 189 7.96 1.97 12.22
N ASN A 190 8.97 2.49 12.92
CA ASN A 190 9.20 2.10 14.30
C ASN A 190 8.29 2.85 15.30
N GLY A 191 7.85 2.15 16.35
CA GLY A 191 7.07 2.67 17.46
C GLY A 191 6.43 1.53 18.29
N ALA A 192 6.03 1.82 19.52
CA ALA A 192 5.48 0.82 20.45
C ALA A 192 4.19 0.12 19.95
N ALA A 193 3.37 0.84 19.18
CA ALA A 193 2.20 0.26 18.50
C ALA A 193 2.50 -0.07 17.02
N ARG A 194 3.77 -0.20 16.67
CA ARG A 194 4.26 -0.54 15.34
C ARG A 194 5.21 -1.73 15.46
N LEU A 195 6.39 -1.65 14.83
CA LEU A 195 7.40 -2.71 14.86
C LEU A 195 8.14 -2.87 16.20
N ASP A 196 7.99 -1.93 17.14
CA ASP A 196 8.60 -1.95 18.48
C ASP A 196 10.10 -2.34 18.53
N LEU A 197 10.88 -1.72 17.63
CA LEU A 197 12.32 -1.90 17.52
C LEU A 197 13.07 -1.06 18.57
N TYR A 198 14.20 -1.57 19.06
CA TYR A 198 15.05 -0.81 19.99
C TYR A 198 15.50 0.53 19.41
N GLU A 199 15.42 1.57 20.25
CA GLU A 199 15.82 2.94 19.85
C GLU A 199 17.32 3.21 19.88
N PHE A 200 18.09 2.32 20.52
CA PHE A 200 19.54 2.47 20.72
C PHE A 200 20.28 1.23 20.23
N GLY A 201 21.43 1.44 19.60
CA GLY A 201 22.37 0.38 19.23
C GLY A 201 23.39 0.08 20.34
N LEU A 202 24.10 -1.03 20.18
CA LEU A 202 25.21 -1.45 21.02
C LEU A 202 26.52 -0.78 20.57
N LEU A 203 27.50 -0.73 21.49
CA LEU A 203 28.85 -0.22 21.17
C LEU A 203 29.58 -1.01 20.09
N SER A 204 29.17 -2.27 19.86
CA SER A 204 29.67 -3.12 18.77
C SER A 204 29.26 -2.63 17.37
N GLY A 205 28.29 -1.71 17.29
CA GLY A 205 27.62 -1.31 16.06
C GLY A 205 26.33 -2.08 15.77
N GLU A 206 26.03 -3.14 16.52
CA GLU A 206 24.75 -3.84 16.41
C GLU A 206 23.58 -2.91 16.75
N THR A 207 22.51 -2.97 15.96
CA THR A 207 21.34 -2.10 16.13
C THR A 207 20.09 -2.76 15.58
N ALA A 208 18.93 -2.45 16.14
CA ALA A 208 17.68 -2.79 15.46
C ALA A 208 17.54 -1.96 14.18
N TYR A 209 16.88 -2.52 13.17
CA TYR A 209 16.70 -1.84 11.89
C TYR A 209 15.40 -2.21 11.17
N LEU A 210 14.97 -1.30 10.29
CA LEU A 210 13.97 -1.50 9.24
C LEU A 210 14.61 -1.16 7.90
N LEU A 211 14.56 -2.09 6.97
CA LEU A 211 14.93 -1.94 5.58
C LEU A 211 13.68 -1.85 4.71
N ARG A 212 13.82 -1.15 3.59
CA ARG A 212 12.82 -1.13 2.52
C ARG A 212 13.50 -1.43 1.19
N ARG A 213 12.94 -2.32 0.40
CA ARG A 213 13.37 -2.58 -0.97
C ARG A 213 12.59 -1.72 -1.95
N GLU A 214 13.32 -0.96 -2.76
CA GLU A 214 12.76 -0.07 -3.77
C GLU A 214 13.69 0.07 -4.98
N ARG A 215 13.21 0.72 -6.03
CA ARG A 215 14.00 1.01 -7.24
C ARG A 215 15.30 1.73 -6.89
N VAL A 216 16.37 1.35 -7.58
CA VAL A 216 17.71 1.93 -7.39
C VAL A 216 17.68 3.46 -7.50
N GLY A 217 18.24 4.14 -6.50
CA GLY A 217 18.36 5.60 -6.45
C GLY A 217 17.07 6.34 -6.11
N THR A 218 16.04 5.65 -5.63
CA THR A 218 14.77 6.30 -5.22
C THR A 218 14.65 6.49 -3.72
N GLU A 219 15.50 5.84 -2.92
CA GLU A 219 15.49 5.95 -1.47
C GLU A 219 16.84 6.49 -0.95
N GLU A 220 16.82 7.02 0.27
CA GLU A 220 18.05 7.39 0.96
C GLU A 220 18.61 6.19 1.75
N ASN A 221 19.93 6.16 1.98
CA ASN A 221 20.61 5.15 2.81
C ASN A 221 20.54 3.72 2.25
N ALA A 222 20.70 3.59 0.94
CA ALA A 222 20.92 2.30 0.30
C ALA A 222 22.13 1.58 0.90
N ILE A 223 21.99 0.27 1.11
CA ILE A 223 23.03 -0.63 1.58
C ILE A 223 23.52 -1.53 0.44
N SER A 224 24.79 -1.94 0.51
CA SER A 224 25.38 -2.87 -0.46
C SER A 224 25.39 -4.29 0.11
N SER A 225 24.27 -5.02 0.01
CA SER A 225 24.20 -6.41 0.47
C SER A 225 24.76 -7.40 -0.56
N TYR A 226 25.13 -8.61 -0.11
CA TYR A 226 25.61 -9.69 -0.98
C TYR A 226 24.66 -9.98 -2.15
N GLY A 227 23.36 -10.07 -1.89
CA GLY A 227 22.33 -10.38 -2.87
C GLY A 227 22.32 -9.40 -4.04
N THR A 228 22.37 -8.09 -3.76
CA THR A 228 22.45 -7.06 -4.79
C THR A 228 23.81 -7.09 -5.51
N VAL A 229 24.92 -7.21 -4.78
CA VAL A 229 26.28 -7.21 -5.36
C VAL A 229 26.51 -8.40 -6.30
N MET A 230 25.99 -9.57 -5.94
CA MET A 230 26.14 -10.80 -6.71
C MET A 230 25.04 -11.02 -7.74
N GLY A 231 24.08 -10.09 -7.85
CA GLY A 231 22.96 -10.18 -8.79
C GLY A 231 22.00 -11.33 -8.48
N LYS A 232 21.88 -11.72 -7.20
CA LYS A 232 20.93 -12.71 -6.69
C LYS A 232 19.57 -12.08 -6.37
N THR A 233 19.57 -10.81 -6.00
CA THR A 233 18.34 -10.04 -5.79
C THR A 233 18.35 -8.79 -6.66
N ASP A 234 17.18 -8.34 -7.08
CA ASP A 234 17.01 -7.06 -7.76
C ASP A 234 16.66 -5.92 -6.79
N ASN A 235 16.64 -4.68 -7.32
CA ASN A 235 16.33 -3.48 -6.56
C ASN A 235 17.28 -3.26 -5.36
N GLU A 236 17.21 -2.10 -4.71
CA GLU A 236 18.11 -1.77 -3.59
C GLU A 236 17.37 -1.87 -2.25
N LEU A 237 18.07 -2.37 -1.23
CA LEU A 237 17.63 -2.25 0.15
C LEU A 237 18.16 -0.94 0.74
N SER A 238 17.28 -0.20 1.41
CA SER A 238 17.59 1.09 2.04
C SER A 238 17.16 1.11 3.49
N ILE A 239 17.99 1.69 4.36
CA ILE A 239 17.70 1.78 5.80
C ILE A 239 16.65 2.87 6.05
N SER A 240 15.44 2.42 6.41
CA SER A 240 14.31 3.27 6.79
C SER A 240 14.29 3.58 8.30
N TYR A 241 14.83 2.68 9.12
CA TYR A 241 15.05 2.91 10.55
C TYR A 241 16.36 2.24 11.01
N PRO A 242 17.17 2.90 11.85
CA PRO A 242 17.11 4.32 12.22
C PRO A 242 17.28 5.26 11.02
N THR A 243 16.88 6.52 11.16
CA THR A 243 17.09 7.53 10.09
C THR A 243 18.58 7.82 9.89
N LYS A 244 18.99 8.24 8.69
CA LYS A 244 20.39 8.60 8.35
C LYS A 244 21.14 9.38 9.43
N SER A 245 20.51 10.44 9.95
CA SER A 245 21.11 11.34 10.94
C SER A 245 21.35 10.70 12.31
N LYS A 246 20.75 9.53 12.58
CA LYS A 246 20.87 8.75 13.81
C LYS A 246 21.75 7.51 13.64
N LEU A 247 22.27 7.26 12.43
CA LEU A 247 23.13 6.12 12.13
C LEU A 247 24.60 6.50 12.22
N SER A 248 25.40 5.66 12.87
CA SER A 248 26.86 5.67 12.75
C SER A 248 27.32 4.79 11.58
N ASN A 249 28.51 5.06 11.05
CA ASN A 249 29.12 4.20 10.03
C ASN A 249 29.33 2.75 10.50
N ALA A 250 29.52 2.53 11.80
CA ALA A 250 29.63 1.19 12.38
C ALA A 250 28.30 0.43 12.28
N GLN A 251 27.18 1.11 12.57
CA GLN A 251 25.83 0.54 12.44
C GLN A 251 25.47 0.22 10.99
N VAL A 252 25.73 1.13 10.05
CA VAL A 252 25.48 0.86 8.62
C VAL A 252 26.23 -0.39 8.15
N LYS A 253 27.54 -0.47 8.46
CA LYS A 253 28.36 -1.63 8.11
C LYS A 253 27.92 -2.91 8.82
N TRP A 254 27.37 -2.81 10.02
CA TRP A 254 26.85 -3.97 10.73
C TRP A 254 25.59 -4.51 10.05
N ILE A 255 24.64 -3.64 9.68
CA ILE A 255 23.43 -4.01 8.94
C ILE A 255 23.80 -4.65 7.59
N GLU A 256 24.73 -4.04 6.85
CA GLU A 256 25.23 -4.59 5.57
C GLU A 256 25.76 -6.01 5.71
N ARG A 257 26.57 -6.27 6.75
CA ARG A 257 27.13 -7.60 7.01
C ARG A 257 26.06 -8.59 7.47
N ASP A 258 25.11 -8.14 8.27
CA ASP A 258 24.04 -9.00 8.79
C ASP A 258 23.14 -9.50 7.66
N ILE A 259 22.71 -8.61 6.75
CA ILE A 259 21.96 -9.00 5.55
C ILE A 259 22.82 -9.85 4.61
N SER A 260 24.09 -9.46 4.40
CA SER A 260 24.98 -10.24 3.53
C SER A 260 25.21 -11.66 4.06
N ALA A 261 25.34 -11.85 5.38
CA ALA A 261 25.51 -13.17 5.98
C ALA A 261 24.27 -14.06 5.78
N PHE A 262 23.07 -13.48 5.90
CA PHE A 262 21.82 -14.16 5.55
C PHE A 262 21.80 -14.57 4.08
N GLU A 263 22.05 -13.63 3.17
CA GLU A 263 21.98 -13.88 1.73
C GLU A 263 23.07 -14.85 1.24
N GLU A 264 24.29 -14.76 1.75
CA GLU A 264 25.37 -15.72 1.50
C GLU A 264 24.98 -17.13 1.94
N THR A 265 24.33 -17.26 3.10
CA THR A 265 23.86 -18.55 3.62
C THR A 265 22.73 -19.09 2.75
N LEU A 266 21.73 -18.26 2.42
CA LEU A 266 20.57 -18.65 1.63
C LEU A 266 20.97 -19.09 0.20
N TYR A 267 21.85 -18.34 -0.45
CA TYR A 267 22.28 -18.63 -1.82
C TYR A 267 23.47 -19.60 -1.91
N GLY A 268 23.94 -20.12 -0.78
CA GLY A 268 24.98 -21.16 -0.70
C GLY A 268 24.44 -22.59 -0.76
N ASP A 269 25.36 -23.56 -0.76
CA ASP A 269 25.02 -24.99 -0.87
C ASP A 269 24.34 -25.55 0.38
N GLY A 270 24.69 -25.03 1.56
CA GLY A 270 24.16 -25.48 2.86
C GLY A 270 22.91 -24.74 3.34
N PHE A 271 22.19 -24.06 2.45
CA PHE A 271 21.09 -23.16 2.79
C PHE A 271 19.97 -23.80 3.64
N ALA A 272 19.70 -25.09 3.43
CA ALA A 272 18.65 -25.85 4.11
C ALA A 272 19.13 -26.58 5.38
N ASP A 273 20.38 -26.36 5.83
CA ASP A 273 20.83 -26.92 7.11
C ASP A 273 19.97 -26.34 8.25
N PRO A 274 19.37 -27.19 9.11
CA PRO A 274 18.42 -26.71 10.12
C PRO A 274 19.05 -25.85 11.23
N GLU A 275 20.37 -25.93 11.44
CA GLU A 275 21.09 -25.16 12.46
C GLU A 275 21.90 -24.01 11.86
N LYS A 276 22.45 -24.19 10.66
CA LYS A 276 23.41 -23.27 10.03
C LYS A 276 22.90 -22.61 8.76
N GLY A 277 21.75 -23.06 8.25
CA GLY A 277 21.12 -22.55 7.05
C GLY A 277 20.38 -21.24 7.28
N TYR A 278 19.51 -20.88 6.33
CA TYR A 278 18.78 -19.60 6.38
C TYR A 278 17.92 -19.45 7.64
N ALA A 279 17.46 -20.56 8.22
CA ALA A 279 16.63 -20.59 9.42
C ALA A 279 17.33 -20.03 10.66
N ALA A 280 18.67 -19.94 10.67
CA ALA A 280 19.42 -19.27 11.72
C ALA A 280 19.26 -17.73 11.69
N TYR A 281 18.88 -17.16 10.54
CA TYR A 281 18.85 -15.72 10.30
C TYR A 281 17.43 -15.15 10.24
N ILE A 282 16.47 -15.91 9.72
CA ILE A 282 15.08 -15.46 9.53
C ILE A 282 14.12 -16.13 10.50
N ASP A 283 13.09 -15.39 10.86
CA ASP A 283 11.87 -15.96 11.40
C ASP A 283 11.12 -16.62 10.24
N VAL A 284 11.13 -17.95 10.20
CA VAL A 284 10.59 -18.70 9.05
C VAL A 284 9.08 -18.51 8.94
N ASP A 285 8.37 -18.49 10.06
CA ASP A 285 6.92 -18.26 10.10
C ASP A 285 6.58 -16.89 9.49
N SER A 286 7.32 -15.84 9.86
CA SER A 286 7.13 -14.50 9.28
C SER A 286 7.29 -14.46 7.76
N PHE A 287 8.24 -15.23 7.19
CA PHE A 287 8.44 -15.31 5.74
C PHE A 287 7.36 -16.16 5.05
N VAL A 288 6.93 -17.26 5.69
CA VAL A 288 5.82 -18.10 5.22
C VAL A 288 4.52 -17.28 5.17
N GLU A 289 4.22 -16.52 6.20
CA GLU A 289 3.00 -15.69 6.26
C GLU A 289 3.05 -14.55 5.23
N TYR A 290 4.20 -13.87 5.09
CA TYR A 290 4.39 -12.88 4.03
C TYR A 290 4.16 -13.49 2.64
N TYR A 291 4.71 -14.68 2.37
CA TYR A 291 4.51 -15.40 1.12
C TYR A 291 3.01 -15.63 0.88
N LEU A 292 2.32 -16.26 1.84
CA LEU A 292 0.92 -16.62 1.69
C LEU A 292 0.00 -15.40 1.48
N ILE A 293 0.24 -14.30 2.17
CA ILE A 293 -0.57 -13.08 2.03
C ILE A 293 -0.43 -12.48 0.62
N ASN A 294 0.81 -12.35 0.13
CA ASN A 294 1.07 -11.81 -1.20
C ASN A 294 0.59 -12.76 -2.30
N GLU A 295 0.71 -14.07 -2.07
CA GLU A 295 0.24 -15.11 -2.97
C GLU A 295 -1.30 -15.09 -3.08
N LEU A 296 -2.02 -15.00 -1.95
CA LEU A 296 -3.48 -14.83 -1.94
C LEU A 296 -3.90 -13.57 -2.69
N ALA A 297 -3.22 -12.45 -2.45
CA ALA A 297 -3.54 -11.15 -3.05
C ALA A 297 -3.05 -11.02 -4.51
N MET A 298 -2.35 -12.01 -5.07
CA MET A 298 -1.82 -11.99 -6.43
C MET A 298 -0.89 -10.80 -6.70
N ILE A 299 0.03 -10.50 -5.77
CA ILE A 299 0.92 -9.35 -5.89
C ILE A 299 2.16 -9.71 -6.74
N PRO A 300 2.27 -9.19 -7.97
CA PRO A 300 3.29 -9.63 -8.94
C PRO A 300 4.70 -9.10 -8.65
N ASP A 301 4.82 -8.04 -7.86
CA ASP A 301 6.10 -7.41 -7.49
C ASP A 301 6.42 -7.61 -5.99
N ALA A 302 5.75 -8.54 -5.33
CA ALA A 302 6.03 -8.92 -3.96
C ALA A 302 7.49 -9.34 -3.83
N SER A 303 8.18 -8.83 -2.80
CA SER A 303 9.63 -8.98 -2.57
C SER A 303 10.55 -8.21 -3.51
N HIS A 304 10.07 -7.68 -4.64
CA HIS A 304 10.86 -6.85 -5.57
C HIS A 304 10.76 -5.37 -5.23
N LEU A 305 9.56 -4.88 -4.92
CA LEU A 305 9.26 -3.50 -4.59
C LEU A 305 8.37 -3.41 -3.36
N SER A 306 8.26 -2.23 -2.74
CA SER A 306 7.40 -2.00 -1.56
C SER A 306 7.61 -3.01 -0.42
N THR A 307 8.80 -3.63 -0.33
CA THR A 307 9.06 -4.75 0.57
C THR A 307 9.81 -4.28 1.81
N TYR A 308 9.38 -4.70 2.99
CA TYR A 308 9.96 -4.28 4.27
C TYR A 308 10.54 -5.45 5.05
N LEU A 309 11.78 -5.31 5.51
CA LEU A 309 12.45 -6.26 6.41
C LEU A 309 12.83 -5.55 7.69
N TYR A 310 12.62 -6.19 8.83
CA TYR A 310 13.03 -5.64 10.11
C TYR A 310 13.67 -6.69 10.99
N LYS A 311 14.51 -6.22 11.90
CA LYS A 311 15.19 -7.06 12.90
C LYS A 311 15.42 -6.27 14.16
N ASN A 312 15.12 -6.88 15.30
CA ASN A 312 15.49 -6.36 16.60
C ASN A 312 16.87 -6.89 17.03
N ILE A 313 17.54 -6.21 17.97
CA ILE A 313 18.85 -6.65 18.48
C ILE A 313 18.73 -8.07 19.04
N GLY A 314 19.62 -8.97 18.60
CA GLY A 314 19.58 -10.40 18.96
C GLY A 314 18.39 -11.21 18.43
N GLY A 315 17.49 -10.60 17.64
CA GLY A 315 16.34 -11.27 17.04
C GLY A 315 16.66 -11.89 15.67
N LYS A 316 15.63 -12.36 14.98
CA LYS A 316 15.70 -12.81 13.58
C LYS A 316 15.07 -11.78 12.63
N LEU A 317 15.42 -11.87 11.35
CA LEU A 317 14.80 -11.09 10.28
C LEU A 317 13.33 -11.48 10.14
N LYS A 318 12.47 -10.47 10.03
CA LYS A 318 11.03 -10.58 9.81
C LYS A 318 10.62 -9.70 8.64
N MET A 319 9.50 -10.02 8.00
CA MET A 319 8.93 -9.23 6.92
C MET A 319 7.67 -8.48 7.38
N ALA A 320 7.38 -7.36 6.72
CA ALA A 320 6.12 -6.63 6.89
C ALA A 320 5.47 -6.38 5.53
N VAL A 321 4.15 -6.52 5.49
CA VAL A 321 3.34 -6.38 4.28
C VAL A 321 2.98 -4.93 3.96
N TRP A 322 2.81 -4.63 2.67
CA TRP A 322 2.46 -3.28 2.20
C TRP A 322 1.93 -3.30 0.76
N ASP A 323 1.10 -2.30 0.41
CA ASP A 323 0.77 -1.90 -0.98
C ASP A 323 -0.04 -2.89 -1.84
N PHE A 324 -1.25 -3.26 -1.39
CA PHE A 324 -2.10 -4.27 -2.05
C PHE A 324 -3.10 -3.73 -3.09
N ASN A 325 -2.98 -2.46 -3.50
CA ASN A 325 -4.01 -1.85 -4.37
C ASN A 325 -4.06 -2.44 -5.77
N ASN A 326 -2.99 -3.14 -6.19
CA ASN A 326 -2.91 -3.83 -7.48
C ASN A 326 -3.30 -5.31 -7.38
N GLY A 327 -3.59 -5.81 -6.17
CA GLY A 327 -3.96 -7.20 -5.96
C GLY A 327 -5.33 -7.56 -6.51
N PHE A 328 -5.59 -8.86 -6.60
CA PHE A 328 -6.84 -9.43 -7.14
C PHE A 328 -7.17 -8.89 -8.53
N ASP A 329 -6.19 -9.03 -9.43
CA ASP A 329 -6.28 -8.61 -10.84
C ASP A 329 -6.58 -7.11 -11.06
N ASN A 330 -6.14 -6.23 -10.15
CA ASN A 330 -6.42 -4.79 -10.24
C ASN A 330 -5.23 -3.96 -10.74
N TYR A 331 -4.38 -4.52 -11.60
CA TYR A 331 -3.17 -3.82 -12.09
C TYR A 331 -3.42 -3.06 -13.41
N PRO A 332 -3.00 -1.79 -13.57
CA PRO A 332 -3.31 -1.00 -14.76
C PRO A 332 -2.69 -1.49 -16.07
N TRP A 333 -1.52 -2.12 -15.98
CA TRP A 333 -0.66 -2.33 -17.16
C TRP A 333 -0.71 -3.74 -17.71
N THR A 334 -1.20 -4.69 -16.93
CA THR A 334 -1.18 -6.11 -17.25
C THR A 334 -2.36 -6.78 -16.57
N ASP A 335 -2.99 -7.72 -17.26
CA ASP A 335 -4.00 -8.61 -16.70
C ASP A 335 -3.31 -9.84 -16.09
N TYR A 336 -3.88 -10.33 -15.00
CA TYR A 336 -3.40 -11.47 -14.26
C TYR A 336 -4.52 -12.49 -14.10
N THR A 337 -4.24 -13.70 -14.55
CA THR A 337 -5.07 -14.86 -14.31
C THR A 337 -4.79 -15.42 -12.91
N THR A 338 -5.79 -16.10 -12.32
CA THR A 338 -5.70 -16.64 -10.96
C THR A 338 -4.91 -17.96 -10.88
N ASP A 339 -4.36 -18.43 -12.00
CA ASP A 339 -3.94 -19.81 -12.27
C ASP A 339 -2.40 -20.04 -12.22
N ARG A 340 -1.68 -19.19 -11.50
CA ARG A 340 -0.22 -19.27 -11.36
C ARG A 340 0.26 -18.83 -9.98
N PHE A 341 1.50 -19.16 -9.64
CA PHE A 341 2.14 -18.58 -8.47
C PHE A 341 2.70 -17.18 -8.76
N PHE A 342 2.65 -16.26 -7.80
CA PHE A 342 3.05 -14.86 -7.99
C PHE A 342 4.35 -14.50 -7.26
N VAL A 343 4.75 -15.28 -6.26
CA VAL A 343 5.93 -15.00 -5.43
C VAL A 343 7.09 -15.96 -5.71
N GLU A 344 6.93 -16.93 -6.63
CA GLU A 344 7.89 -18.02 -6.86
C GLU A 344 9.27 -17.57 -7.39
N ASP A 345 9.33 -16.47 -8.13
CA ASP A 345 10.55 -15.85 -8.64
C ASP A 345 10.99 -14.62 -7.83
N GLY A 346 10.33 -14.41 -6.68
CA GLY A 346 10.59 -13.33 -5.75
C GLY A 346 12.00 -13.36 -5.16
N ASN A 347 12.55 -12.18 -4.86
CA ASN A 347 13.79 -12.06 -4.08
C ASN A 347 13.71 -12.91 -2.81
N TRP A 348 14.72 -13.75 -2.61
CA TRP A 348 14.83 -14.78 -1.56
C TRP A 348 13.88 -15.98 -1.69
N PHE A 349 12.63 -15.76 -2.13
CA PHE A 349 11.64 -16.83 -2.29
C PHE A 349 12.01 -17.82 -3.39
N ASP A 350 12.67 -17.34 -4.44
CA ASP A 350 13.28 -18.15 -5.51
C ASP A 350 14.16 -19.29 -4.97
N ARG A 351 14.81 -19.03 -3.83
CA ARG A 351 15.70 -19.97 -3.15
C ARG A 351 15.04 -20.66 -1.97
N LEU A 352 14.20 -19.98 -1.19
CA LEU A 352 13.48 -20.58 -0.05
C LEU A 352 12.55 -21.72 -0.50
N LEU A 353 11.85 -21.57 -1.62
CA LEU A 353 10.97 -22.61 -2.16
C LEU A 353 11.71 -23.86 -2.65
N GLN A 354 13.04 -23.80 -2.73
CA GLN A 354 13.87 -24.97 -3.05
C GLN A 354 14.15 -25.84 -1.82
N ASP A 355 13.83 -25.37 -0.61
CA ASP A 355 13.88 -26.18 0.62
C ASP A 355 12.53 -26.83 0.90
N ARG A 356 12.52 -28.16 0.95
CA ARG A 356 11.37 -28.96 1.34
C ARG A 356 10.77 -28.53 2.68
N ALA A 357 11.59 -28.19 3.68
CA ALA A 357 11.12 -27.80 4.99
C ALA A 357 10.36 -26.46 4.99
N PHE A 358 10.77 -25.52 4.12
CA PHE A 358 10.04 -24.27 3.91
C PHE A 358 8.69 -24.53 3.23
N VAL A 359 8.69 -25.31 2.13
CA VAL A 359 7.47 -25.63 1.38
C VAL A 359 6.49 -26.42 2.24
N ASP A 360 6.95 -27.36 3.05
CA ASP A 360 6.10 -28.07 4.01
C ASP A 360 5.38 -27.09 4.96
N GLN A 361 6.06 -26.05 5.45
CA GLN A 361 5.44 -25.03 6.30
C GLN A 361 4.45 -24.15 5.52
N VAL A 362 4.77 -23.74 4.30
CA VAL A 362 3.85 -22.98 3.43
C VAL A 362 2.56 -23.77 3.18
N VAL A 363 2.69 -25.03 2.75
CA VAL A 363 1.55 -25.90 2.47
C VAL A 363 0.74 -26.15 3.74
N ALA A 364 1.38 -26.51 4.85
CA ALA A 364 0.70 -26.78 6.11
C ALA A 364 -0.06 -25.55 6.62
N ARG A 365 0.60 -24.38 6.64
CA ARG A 365 0.01 -23.12 7.09
C ARG A 365 -1.15 -22.69 6.19
N TYR A 366 -1.02 -22.77 4.87
CA TYR A 366 -2.12 -22.50 3.95
C TYR A 366 -3.34 -23.40 4.22
N ARG A 367 -3.12 -24.71 4.37
CA ARG A 367 -4.19 -25.69 4.62
C ARG A 367 -4.86 -25.49 5.98
N GLU A 368 -4.14 -24.99 6.97
CA GLU A 368 -4.71 -24.57 8.25
C GLU A 368 -5.64 -23.37 8.05
N LEU A 369 -5.14 -22.29 7.44
CA LEU A 369 -5.89 -21.05 7.23
C LEU A 369 -7.17 -21.27 6.42
N ARG A 370 -7.11 -22.08 5.38
CA ARG A 370 -8.28 -22.38 4.52
C ARG A 370 -9.43 -23.07 5.25
N ARG A 371 -9.20 -23.71 6.40
CA ARG A 371 -10.28 -24.36 7.17
C ARG A 371 -11.16 -23.35 7.91
N GLU A 372 -10.62 -22.19 8.26
CA GLU A 372 -11.33 -21.23 9.11
C GLU A 372 -11.05 -19.78 8.69
N GLN A 373 -9.86 -19.25 9.00
CA GLN A 373 -9.52 -17.83 8.86
C GLN A 373 -9.66 -17.33 7.42
N TRP A 374 -9.27 -18.16 6.45
CA TRP A 374 -9.32 -17.88 5.02
C TRP A 374 -10.36 -18.72 4.30
N SER A 375 -11.38 -19.22 5.00
CA SER A 375 -12.53 -19.85 4.35
C SER A 375 -13.24 -18.85 3.42
N ASP A 376 -13.88 -19.34 2.36
CA ASP A 376 -14.57 -18.49 1.39
C ASP A 376 -15.67 -17.67 2.09
N GLU A 377 -16.45 -18.30 2.97
CA GLU A 377 -17.48 -17.63 3.78
C GLU A 377 -16.89 -16.49 4.61
N ARG A 378 -15.75 -16.69 5.27
CA ARG A 378 -15.14 -15.65 6.10
C ARG A 378 -14.61 -14.49 5.26
N ILE A 379 -13.87 -14.77 4.19
CA ILE A 379 -13.30 -13.70 3.34
C ILE A 379 -14.42 -12.89 2.68
N LEU A 380 -15.45 -13.55 2.14
CA LEU A 380 -16.59 -12.86 1.55
C LEU A 380 -17.39 -12.07 2.60
N GLY A 381 -17.59 -12.64 3.79
CA GLY A 381 -18.25 -11.98 4.90
C GLY A 381 -17.49 -10.74 5.42
N LEU A 382 -16.16 -10.75 5.40
CA LEU A 382 -15.36 -9.55 5.68
C LEU A 382 -15.62 -8.45 4.66
N ILE A 383 -15.64 -8.79 3.37
CA ILE A 383 -15.96 -7.83 2.29
C ILE A 383 -17.35 -7.23 2.50
N ASP A 384 -18.35 -8.06 2.79
CA ASP A 384 -19.72 -7.60 3.07
C ASP A 384 -19.78 -6.65 4.27
N GLY A 385 -19.07 -6.99 5.35
CA GLY A 385 -18.96 -6.12 6.52
C GLY A 385 -18.28 -4.77 6.21
N TYR A 386 -17.27 -4.75 5.34
CA TYR A 386 -16.64 -3.49 4.91
C TYR A 386 -17.60 -2.65 4.07
N VAL A 387 -18.36 -3.26 3.15
CA VAL A 387 -19.37 -2.56 2.35
C VAL A 387 -20.46 -1.96 3.24
N GLU A 388 -20.94 -2.71 4.23
CA GLU A 388 -21.90 -2.22 5.23
C GLU A 388 -21.31 -1.04 6.03
N GLN A 389 -20.05 -1.16 6.46
CA GLN A 389 -19.36 -0.09 7.17
C GLN A 389 -19.23 1.19 6.34
N LEU A 390 -18.92 1.06 5.04
CA LEU A 390 -18.83 2.21 4.14
C LEU A 390 -20.19 2.91 3.98
N GLY A 391 -21.28 2.15 3.89
CA GLY A 391 -22.64 2.69 3.87
C GLY A 391 -22.86 3.76 2.80
N ASP A 392 -23.48 4.88 3.18
CA ASP A 392 -23.82 5.97 2.27
C ASP A 392 -22.62 6.82 1.83
N ALA A 393 -21.44 6.63 2.44
CA ALA A 393 -20.21 7.30 2.02
C ALA A 393 -19.78 6.87 0.61
N VAL A 394 -20.20 5.68 0.15
CA VAL A 394 -19.96 5.20 -1.21
C VAL A 394 -20.57 6.16 -2.24
N ASP A 395 -21.84 6.55 -2.04
CA ASP A 395 -22.53 7.49 -2.92
C ASP A 395 -21.84 8.85 -2.94
N ARG A 396 -21.43 9.36 -1.77
CA ARG A 396 -20.69 10.63 -1.67
C ARG A 396 -19.34 10.54 -2.39
N ASN A 397 -18.59 9.46 -2.18
CA ASN A 397 -17.29 9.25 -2.82
C ASN A 397 -17.43 9.23 -4.35
N PHE A 398 -18.38 8.47 -4.89
CA PHE A 398 -18.57 8.38 -6.34
C PHE A 398 -19.36 9.55 -6.94
N ALA A 399 -19.97 10.42 -6.14
CA ALA A 399 -20.40 11.74 -6.63
C ALA A 399 -19.20 12.61 -7.08
N VAL A 400 -18.02 12.39 -6.51
CA VAL A 400 -16.76 13.07 -6.91
C VAL A 400 -15.97 12.22 -7.90
N TRP A 401 -15.80 10.93 -7.61
CA TRP A 401 -14.88 10.03 -8.33
C TRP A 401 -15.59 9.06 -9.28
N GLY A 402 -16.91 9.18 -9.48
CA GLY A 402 -17.71 8.24 -10.28
C GLY A 402 -17.35 8.20 -11.77
N TYR A 403 -16.73 9.27 -12.29
CA TYR A 403 -16.20 9.29 -13.66
C TYR A 403 -15.19 8.16 -13.92
N THR A 404 -14.54 7.63 -12.87
CA THR A 404 -13.59 6.50 -12.98
C THR A 404 -14.23 5.18 -13.47
N PHE A 405 -15.57 5.05 -13.45
CA PHE A 405 -16.28 3.91 -14.04
C PHE A 405 -16.43 4.02 -15.58
N GLU A 406 -16.25 5.23 -16.12
CA GLU A 406 -16.31 5.51 -17.56
C GLU A 406 -14.93 5.46 -18.22
N GLU A 407 -13.88 5.47 -17.41
CA GLU A 407 -12.48 5.42 -17.85
C GLU A 407 -11.97 3.99 -18.03
N ASN A 408 -10.99 3.82 -18.92
CA ASN A 408 -10.25 2.56 -19.08
C ASN A 408 -8.95 2.65 -18.27
N LEU A 409 -9.06 2.41 -16.96
CA LEU A 409 -7.94 2.50 -16.02
C LEU A 409 -7.14 1.20 -15.93
N LEU A 410 -7.75 0.09 -16.32
CA LEU A 410 -7.12 -1.22 -16.36
C LEU A 410 -6.81 -1.64 -17.80
N SER A 411 -5.78 -2.49 -17.95
CA SER A 411 -5.51 -3.15 -19.22
C SER A 411 -6.71 -4.02 -19.62
N LYS A 412 -6.80 -4.33 -20.92
CA LYS A 412 -7.74 -5.35 -21.40
C LYS A 412 -7.28 -6.75 -21.00
N ASP A 413 -8.21 -7.67 -20.91
CA ASP A 413 -7.90 -9.09 -20.79
C ASP A 413 -7.30 -9.67 -22.09
N GLN A 414 -6.85 -10.93 -22.04
CA GLN A 414 -6.31 -11.64 -23.21
C GLN A 414 -7.30 -11.74 -24.39
N ALA A 415 -8.60 -11.70 -24.14
CA ALA A 415 -9.65 -11.73 -25.17
C ALA A 415 -9.99 -10.32 -25.71
N GLY A 416 -9.38 -9.26 -25.18
CA GLY A 416 -9.58 -7.87 -25.57
C GLY A 416 -10.78 -7.18 -24.90
N ASN A 417 -11.38 -7.81 -23.89
CA ASN A 417 -12.48 -7.24 -23.10
C ASN A 417 -11.93 -6.27 -22.04
N SER A 418 -12.78 -5.33 -21.61
CA SER A 418 -12.46 -4.43 -20.51
C SER A 418 -12.52 -5.18 -19.19
N ARG A 419 -11.57 -4.88 -18.30
CA ARG A 419 -11.55 -5.34 -16.90
C ARG A 419 -12.04 -4.27 -15.92
N ASP A 420 -12.46 -3.11 -16.44
CA ASP A 420 -12.94 -2.00 -15.64
C ASP A 420 -14.40 -2.22 -15.24
N PRO A 421 -14.74 -2.35 -13.95
CA PRO A 421 -16.14 -2.37 -13.51
C PRO A 421 -16.85 -1.08 -13.92
N LYS A 422 -18.17 -1.17 -14.11
CA LYS A 422 -19.06 -0.07 -14.46
C LYS A 422 -19.87 0.46 -13.29
N SER A 423 -19.81 -0.20 -12.13
CA SER A 423 -20.35 0.31 -10.87
C SER A 423 -19.55 -0.19 -9.67
N PHE A 424 -19.85 0.37 -8.49
CA PHE A 424 -19.28 -0.11 -7.24
C PHE A 424 -19.67 -1.56 -6.95
N GLU A 425 -20.93 -1.92 -7.17
CA GLU A 425 -21.46 -3.28 -6.96
C GLU A 425 -20.77 -4.29 -7.88
N GLU A 426 -20.54 -3.92 -9.14
CA GLU A 426 -19.76 -4.74 -10.08
C GLU A 426 -18.30 -4.87 -9.61
N ALA A 427 -17.69 -3.78 -9.12
CA ALA A 427 -16.33 -3.84 -8.58
C ALA A 427 -16.20 -4.79 -7.38
N ILE A 428 -17.23 -4.86 -6.52
CA ILE A 428 -17.30 -5.81 -5.41
C ILE A 428 -17.49 -7.24 -5.93
N ALA A 429 -18.42 -7.46 -6.86
CA ALA A 429 -18.67 -8.77 -7.44
C ALA A 429 -17.40 -9.34 -8.11
N MET A 430 -16.73 -8.54 -8.95
CA MET A 430 -15.48 -8.92 -9.59
C MET A 430 -14.38 -9.27 -8.59
N LEU A 431 -14.26 -8.53 -7.48
CA LEU A 431 -13.30 -8.84 -6.42
C LEU A 431 -13.63 -10.19 -5.76
N LYS A 432 -14.90 -10.43 -5.42
CA LYS A 432 -15.34 -11.69 -4.81
C LYS A 432 -15.10 -12.88 -5.74
N ASP A 433 -15.46 -12.75 -7.00
CA ASP A 433 -15.27 -13.79 -8.02
C ASP A 433 -13.78 -14.10 -8.21
N CYS A 434 -12.93 -13.07 -8.27
CA CYS A 434 -11.48 -13.24 -8.35
C CYS A 434 -10.93 -13.98 -7.13
N ILE A 435 -11.35 -13.62 -5.92
CA ILE A 435 -10.93 -14.28 -4.67
C ILE A 435 -11.33 -15.75 -4.67
N LEU A 436 -12.57 -16.08 -5.04
CA LEU A 436 -13.06 -17.47 -5.09
C LEU A 436 -12.26 -18.29 -6.11
N ALA A 437 -12.04 -17.75 -7.30
CA ALA A 437 -11.20 -18.40 -8.31
C ALA A 437 -9.75 -18.57 -7.82
N ARG A 438 -9.24 -17.60 -7.06
CA ARG A 438 -7.89 -17.62 -6.52
C ARG A 438 -7.70 -18.66 -5.42
N THR A 439 -8.62 -18.71 -4.45
CA THR A 439 -8.56 -19.73 -3.38
C THR A 439 -8.77 -21.13 -3.92
N ALA A 440 -9.67 -21.31 -4.90
CA ALA A 440 -9.84 -22.59 -5.60
C ALA A 440 -8.54 -23.06 -6.28
N PHE A 441 -7.86 -22.16 -7.02
CA PHE A 441 -6.56 -22.49 -7.61
C PHE A 441 -5.54 -22.90 -6.54
N LEU A 442 -5.38 -22.11 -5.48
CA LEU A 442 -4.43 -22.43 -4.42
C LEU A 442 -4.78 -23.74 -3.72
N ASP A 443 -6.06 -24.05 -3.50
CA ASP A 443 -6.50 -25.32 -2.93
C ASP A 443 -6.09 -26.53 -3.78
N GLU A 444 -6.19 -26.42 -5.09
CA GLU A 444 -5.81 -27.48 -6.02
C GLU A 444 -4.30 -27.58 -6.22
N ASN A 445 -3.57 -26.46 -6.15
CA ASN A 445 -2.21 -26.37 -6.68
C ASN A 445 -1.13 -26.09 -5.62
N ILE A 446 -1.42 -25.75 -4.36
CA ILE A 446 -0.39 -25.37 -3.36
C ILE A 446 0.73 -26.42 -3.20
N GLU A 447 0.43 -27.71 -3.41
CA GLU A 447 1.41 -28.80 -3.34
C GLU A 447 2.34 -28.86 -4.55
N GLN A 448 2.03 -28.17 -5.66
CA GLN A 448 2.95 -28.03 -6.80
C GLN A 448 4.23 -27.28 -6.42
N LEU A 449 4.23 -26.51 -5.33
CA LEU A 449 5.44 -25.89 -4.80
C LEU A 449 6.55 -26.91 -4.50
N TYR A 450 6.20 -28.18 -4.22
CA TYR A 450 7.20 -29.25 -4.04
C TYR A 450 8.03 -29.55 -5.29
N THR A 451 7.59 -29.11 -6.47
CA THR A 451 8.36 -29.28 -7.70
C THR A 451 9.59 -28.38 -7.76
N HIS A 452 9.66 -27.33 -6.95
CA HIS A 452 10.84 -26.48 -6.83
C HIS A 452 11.89 -27.04 -5.85
N CYS A 453 11.50 -27.96 -4.96
CA CYS A 453 12.41 -28.49 -3.94
C CYS A 453 13.56 -29.29 -4.56
N ILE A 454 14.77 -29.10 -4.03
CA ILE A 454 15.99 -29.78 -4.53
C ILE A 454 16.66 -30.68 -3.48
N ASN A 455 16.10 -30.79 -2.28
CA ASN A 455 16.65 -31.52 -1.14
C ASN A 455 15.73 -32.63 -0.62
#